data_AF-A0A3D4B7T9-F1
#
_entry.id   AF-A0A3D4B7T9-F1
#
_cell.length_a   1.000
_cell.length_b   1.000
_cell.length_c   1.000
_cell.angle_alpha   90.00
_cell.angle_beta   90.00
_cell.angle_gamma   90.00
#
_symmetry.space_group_name_H-M   'P 1'
#
loop_
_entity.id
_entity.type
_entity.pdbx_description
1 polymer ?
#
loop_
_entity_poly.entity_id
_entity_poly.type
_entity_poly.pdbx_seq_one_letter_code
_entity_poly.pdbx_strand_id
1 'polypeptide(L)'
;SGVLIPFMLGGVYLYLFMLHRGSVQGSFQSLNELQLLMTNPGFLIAGWVHYLSFDLFIGAWQVRDADRLGLQHWHIVPCLLFTGLYGPVGFLLYFTVRFALTGKILVGRPKDEDEDDVL
;
A
#
# COMPACT_ATOMS: atom_id res chain seq x y z
N SER A 1 -7.23 -0.42 14.48
CA SER A 1 -6.76 -1.58 13.68
C SER A 1 -7.38 -1.55 12.30
N GLY A 2 -6.56 -1.60 11.23
CA GLY A 2 -7.01 -1.54 9.82
C GLY A 2 -6.28 -2.53 8.91
N VAL A 3 -5.73 -3.60 9.48
CA VAL A 3 -4.93 -4.62 8.76
C VAL A 3 -5.75 -5.89 8.49
N LEU A 4 -6.85 -6.10 9.22
CA LEU A 4 -7.65 -7.31 9.10
C LEU A 4 -8.27 -7.49 7.70
N ILE A 5 -8.87 -6.44 7.13
CA ILE A 5 -9.47 -6.50 5.79
C ILE A 5 -8.41 -6.76 4.72
N PRO A 6 -7.29 -6.00 4.65
CA PRO A 6 -6.17 -6.34 3.77
C PRO A 6 -5.69 -7.78 3.94
N PHE A 7 -5.57 -8.25 5.17
CA PHE A 7 -5.11 -9.61 5.45
C PHE A 7 -6.05 -10.68 4.89
N MET A 8 -7.37 -10.51 5.10
CA MET A 8 -8.36 -11.41 4.52
C MET A 8 -8.33 -11.41 2.99
N LEU A 9 -8.23 -10.22 2.37
CA LEU A 9 -8.10 -10.09 0.91
C LEU A 9 -6.82 -10.74 0.38
N GLY A 10 -5.71 -10.61 1.11
CA GLY A 10 -4.46 -11.32 0.80
C GLY A 10 -4.63 -12.84 0.81
N GLY A 11 -5.42 -13.37 1.74
CA GLY A 11 -5.80 -14.78 1.77
C GLY A 11 -6.64 -15.20 0.56
N VAL A 12 -7.64 -14.39 0.19
CA VAL A 12 -8.46 -14.60 -1.02
C VAL A 12 -7.60 -14.56 -2.28
N TYR A 13 -6.69 -13.59 -2.40
CA TYR A 13 -5.73 -13.51 -3.48
C TYR A 13 -4.89 -14.79 -3.56
N LEU A 14 -4.30 -15.24 -2.45
CA LEU A 14 -3.47 -16.43 -2.41
C LEU A 14 -4.25 -17.67 -2.88
N TYR A 15 -5.49 -17.83 -2.41
CA TYR A 15 -6.38 -18.90 -2.85
C TYR A 15 -6.64 -18.85 -4.36
N LEU A 16 -7.05 -17.69 -4.90
CA LEU A 16 -7.32 -17.52 -6.32
C LEU A 16 -6.09 -17.73 -7.19
N PHE A 17 -4.93 -17.23 -6.76
CA PHE A 17 -3.67 -17.41 -7.45
C PHE A 17 -3.30 -18.89 -7.52
N MET A 18 -3.40 -19.62 -6.42
CA MET A 18 -3.11 -21.06 -6.39
C MET A 18 -4.09 -21.87 -7.24
N LEU A 19 -5.36 -21.48 -7.27
CA LEU A 19 -6.38 -22.16 -8.08
C LEU A 19 -6.13 -21.98 -9.60
N HIS A 20 -5.71 -20.79 -10.04
CA HIS A 20 -5.63 -20.46 -11.47
C HIS A 20 -4.22 -20.57 -12.07
N ARG A 21 -3.14 -20.60 -11.26
CA ARG A 21 -1.74 -20.60 -11.74
C ARG A 21 -1.38 -21.70 -12.74
N GLY A 22 -2.08 -22.84 -12.73
CA GLY A 22 -1.85 -23.95 -13.66
C GLY A 22 -2.61 -23.84 -14.99
N SER A 23 -3.55 -22.89 -15.09
CA SER A 23 -4.45 -22.69 -16.23
C SER A 23 -4.12 -21.44 -17.05
N VAL A 24 -3.13 -20.67 -16.62
CA VAL A 24 -2.74 -19.40 -17.24
C VAL A 24 -1.56 -19.59 -18.18
N GLN A 25 -1.59 -18.87 -19.29
CA GLN A 25 -0.46 -18.74 -20.21
C GLN A 25 0.11 -17.32 -20.09
N GLY A 26 1.43 -17.19 -20.22
CA GLY A 26 2.14 -15.93 -20.07
C GLY A 26 2.89 -15.78 -18.74
N SER A 27 3.52 -14.62 -18.57
CA SER A 27 4.39 -14.27 -17.47
C SER A 27 4.48 -12.74 -17.34
N PHE A 28 5.17 -12.27 -16.30
CA PHE A 28 5.41 -10.84 -16.06
C PHE A 28 6.67 -10.31 -16.76
N GLN A 29 7.33 -11.10 -17.61
CA GLN A 29 8.62 -10.73 -18.23
C GLN A 29 8.48 -9.82 -19.45
N SER A 30 7.32 -9.79 -20.10
CA SER A 30 7.04 -8.91 -21.23
C SER A 30 5.60 -8.42 -21.23
N LEU A 31 5.35 -7.30 -21.91
CA LEU A 31 4.00 -6.73 -22.02
C LEU A 31 3.03 -7.68 -22.76
N ASN A 32 3.51 -8.41 -23.76
CA ASN A 32 2.70 -9.38 -24.50
C ASN A 32 2.30 -10.56 -23.61
N GLU A 33 3.24 -11.08 -22.83
CA GLU A 33 2.97 -12.16 -21.90
C GLU A 33 2.09 -11.72 -20.73
N LEU A 34 2.23 -10.48 -20.27
CA LEU A 34 1.34 -9.90 -19.27
C LEU A 34 -0.10 -9.80 -19.78
N GLN A 35 -0.29 -9.33 -21.02
CA GLN A 35 -1.61 -9.29 -21.66
C GLN A 35 -2.22 -10.69 -21.74
N LEU A 36 -1.42 -11.71 -22.05
CA LEU A 36 -1.89 -13.10 -22.09
C LEU A 36 -2.37 -13.58 -20.72
N LEU A 37 -1.63 -13.29 -19.64
CA LEU A 37 -2.08 -13.57 -18.27
C LEU A 37 -3.43 -12.91 -17.96
N MET A 38 -3.62 -11.67 -18.40
CA MET A 38 -4.84 -10.89 -18.15
C MET A 38 -6.06 -11.37 -18.95
N THR A 39 -5.89 -12.27 -19.93
CA THR A 39 -7.04 -12.88 -20.63
C THR A 39 -7.77 -13.91 -19.78
N ASN A 40 -7.14 -14.46 -18.74
CA ASN A 40 -7.77 -15.40 -17.82
C ASN A 40 -8.58 -14.61 -16.76
N PRO A 41 -9.92 -14.79 -16.70
CA PRO A 41 -10.76 -14.01 -15.77
C PRO A 41 -10.41 -14.26 -14.29
N GLY A 42 -10.03 -15.48 -13.93
CA GLY A 42 -9.66 -15.82 -12.55
C GLY A 42 -8.35 -15.16 -12.11
N PHE A 43 -7.37 -15.12 -13.00
CA PHE A 43 -6.11 -14.42 -12.76
C PHE A 43 -6.30 -12.90 -12.75
N LEU A 44 -7.17 -12.37 -13.60
CA LEU A 44 -7.55 -10.95 -13.61
C LEU A 44 -8.20 -10.53 -12.29
N ILE A 45 -9.14 -11.33 -11.77
CA ILE A 45 -9.75 -11.11 -10.44
C ILE A 45 -8.68 -11.20 -9.34
N ALA A 46 -7.76 -12.17 -9.41
CA ALA A 46 -6.67 -12.26 -8.45
C ALA A 46 -5.81 -10.97 -8.46
N GLY A 47 -5.46 -10.45 -9.65
CA GLY A 47 -4.77 -9.17 -9.79
C GLY A 47 -5.56 -8.00 -9.20
N TRP A 48 -6.88 -7.97 -9.38
CA TRP A 48 -7.72 -6.92 -8.80
C TRP A 48 -7.78 -6.98 -7.27
N VAL A 49 -7.96 -8.18 -6.70
CA VAL A 49 -7.94 -8.40 -5.24
C VAL A 49 -6.58 -8.05 -4.65
N HIS A 50 -5.50 -8.36 -5.37
CA HIS A 50 -4.14 -7.96 -5.00
C HIS A 50 -4.04 -6.43 -4.85
N TYR A 51 -4.47 -5.66 -5.86
CA TYR A 51 -4.45 -4.19 -5.77
C TYR A 51 -5.28 -3.67 -4.59
N LEU A 52 -6.52 -4.14 -4.43
CA LEU A 52 -7.39 -3.72 -3.32
C LEU A 52 -6.77 -4.00 -1.95
N SER A 53 -6.15 -5.18 -1.78
CA SER A 53 -5.47 -5.55 -0.54
C SER A 53 -4.34 -4.57 -0.21
N PHE A 54 -3.49 -4.25 -1.19
CA PHE A 54 -2.38 -3.33 -1.01
C PHE A 54 -2.84 -1.89 -0.77
N ASP A 55 -3.81 -1.41 -1.52
CA ASP A 55 -4.33 -0.04 -1.39
C ASP A 55 -4.96 0.18 -0.01
N LEU A 56 -5.76 -0.76 0.48
CA LEU A 56 -6.33 -0.70 1.83
C LEU A 56 -5.26 -0.78 2.92
N PHE A 57 -4.23 -1.62 2.73
CA PHE A 57 -3.11 -1.70 3.66
C PHE A 57 -2.37 -0.36 3.74
N ILE A 58 -2.05 0.24 2.59
CA ILE A 58 -1.37 1.53 2.50
C ILE A 58 -2.23 2.63 3.11
N GLY A 59 -3.52 2.72 2.77
CA GLY A 59 -4.41 3.73 3.34
C GLY A 59 -4.50 3.61 4.87
N ALA A 60 -4.63 2.39 5.39
CA ALA A 60 -4.63 2.17 6.82
C ALA A 60 -3.27 2.52 7.47
N TRP A 61 -2.16 2.34 6.75
CA TRP A 61 -0.84 2.80 7.19
C TRP A 61 -0.73 4.33 7.18
N GLN A 62 -1.19 5.01 6.14
CA GLN A 62 -1.19 6.49 6.04
C GLN A 62 -1.90 7.13 7.23
N VAL A 63 -3.08 6.62 7.62
CA VAL A 63 -3.80 7.14 8.80
C VAL A 63 -2.96 7.03 10.07
N ARG A 64 -2.28 5.89 10.28
CA ARG A 64 -1.44 5.67 11.47
C ARG A 64 -0.16 6.49 11.44
N ASP A 65 0.45 6.63 10.27
CA ASP A 65 1.66 7.45 10.10
C ASP A 65 1.33 8.93 10.32
N ALA A 66 0.21 9.42 9.80
CA ALA A 66 -0.28 10.78 10.02
C ALA A 66 -0.57 11.07 11.49
N ASP A 67 -1.23 10.13 12.18
CA ASP A 67 -1.51 10.22 13.62
C ASP A 67 -0.21 10.33 14.44
N ARG A 68 0.80 9.51 14.13
CA ARG A 68 2.13 9.58 14.76
C ARG A 68 2.85 10.91 14.52
N LEU A 69 2.59 11.55 13.39
CA LEU A 69 3.17 12.84 13.02
C LEU A 69 2.32 14.04 13.49
N GLY A 70 1.18 13.81 14.15
CA GLY A 70 0.27 14.88 14.57
C GLY A 70 -0.42 15.60 13.42
N LEU A 71 -0.52 14.97 12.24
CA LEU A 71 -1.17 15.56 11.07
C LEU A 71 -2.69 15.51 11.23
N GLN A 72 -3.36 16.64 10.97
CA GLN A 72 -4.82 16.68 11.01
C GLN A 72 -5.44 15.81 9.93
N HIS A 73 -6.51 15.09 10.28
CA HIS A 73 -7.16 14.10 9.42
C HIS A 73 -7.55 14.64 8.03
N TRP A 74 -7.99 15.90 7.96
CA TRP A 74 -8.42 16.55 6.72
C TRP A 74 -7.35 16.61 5.62
N HIS A 75 -6.07 16.70 5.98
CA HIS A 75 -4.99 16.70 4.99
C HIS A 75 -4.82 15.32 4.32
N ILE A 76 -5.22 14.26 5.02
CA ILE A 76 -4.96 12.87 4.62
C ILE A 76 -6.16 12.27 3.88
N VAL A 77 -7.38 12.73 4.15
CA VAL A 77 -8.60 12.32 3.42
C VAL A 77 -8.44 12.32 1.89
N PRO A 78 -7.95 13.38 1.23
CA PRO A 78 -7.75 13.33 -0.23
C PRO A 78 -6.72 12.26 -0.62
N CYS A 79 -5.64 12.10 0.15
CA CYS A 79 -4.63 11.06 -0.10
C CYS A 79 -5.25 9.65 -0.03
N LEU A 80 -6.12 9.39 0.94
CA LEU A 80 -6.81 8.10 1.10
C LEU A 80 -7.74 7.79 -0.07
N LEU A 81 -8.46 8.80 -0.58
CA LEU A 81 -9.31 8.64 -1.76
C LEU A 81 -8.47 8.27 -2.99
N PHE A 82 -7.37 8.98 -3.22
CA PHE A 82 -6.46 8.65 -4.31
C PHE A 82 -5.76 7.30 -4.11
N THR A 83 -5.48 6.87 -2.89
CA THR A 83 -4.90 5.55 -2.62
C THR A 83 -5.92 4.45 -2.91
N GLY A 84 -7.20 4.64 -2.59
CA GLY A 84 -8.23 3.63 -2.89
C GLY A 84 -8.56 3.47 -4.38
N LEU A 85 -8.40 4.53 -5.17
CA LEU A 85 -8.73 4.52 -6.61
C LEU A 85 -7.51 4.33 -7.51
N TYR A 86 -6.37 4.85 -7.08
CA TYR A 86 -5.15 4.97 -7.85
C TYR A 86 -3.94 4.71 -6.96
N GLY A 87 -3.97 3.68 -6.11
CA GLY A 87 -2.92 3.23 -5.17
C GLY A 87 -1.64 4.09 -5.10
N PRO A 88 -0.73 3.95 -6.09
CA PRO A 88 0.53 4.70 -6.15
C PRO A 88 0.40 6.23 -6.13
N VAL A 89 -0.62 6.79 -6.78
CA VAL A 89 -0.86 8.24 -6.83
C VAL A 89 -1.20 8.79 -5.44
N GLY A 90 -2.11 8.12 -4.72
CA GLY A 90 -2.44 8.54 -3.35
C GLY A 90 -1.27 8.36 -2.39
N PHE A 91 -0.45 7.33 -2.59
CA PHE A 91 0.80 7.13 -1.84
C PHE A 91 1.79 8.28 -2.08
N LEU A 92 2.03 8.65 -3.33
CA LEU A 92 2.87 9.80 -3.67
C LEU A 92 2.32 11.10 -3.09
N LEU A 93 1.02 11.35 -3.24
CA LEU A 93 0.35 12.52 -2.70
C LEU A 93 0.51 12.63 -1.18
N TYR A 94 0.36 11.51 -0.47
CA TYR A 94 0.58 11.46 0.97
C TYR A 94 1.99 11.91 1.36
N PHE A 95 3.02 11.39 0.68
CA PHE A 95 4.40 11.80 0.94
C PHE A 95 4.64 13.28 0.62
N THR A 96 4.04 13.82 -0.44
CA THR A 96 4.09 15.24 -0.76
C THR A 96 3.47 16.09 0.35
N VAL A 97 2.26 15.76 0.79
CA VAL A 97 1.56 16.47 1.89
C VAL A 97 2.35 16.37 3.20
N ARG A 98 2.79 15.16 3.54
CA ARG A 98 3.61 14.90 4.72
C ARG A 98 4.88 15.74 4.70
N PHE A 99 5.61 15.76 3.58
CA PHE A 99 6.84 16.54 3.47
C PHE A 99 6.56 18.04 3.59
N ALA A 100 5.53 18.55 2.93
CA ALA A 100 5.16 19.96 2.99
C ALA A 100 4.79 20.42 4.41
N LEU A 101 4.16 19.56 5.21
CA LEU A 101 3.70 19.91 6.56
C LEU A 101 4.72 19.61 7.67
N THR A 102 5.58 18.61 7.49
CA THR A 102 6.52 18.15 8.55
C THR A 102 7.98 18.41 8.24
N GLY A 103 8.34 18.68 6.99
CA GLY A 103 9.72 18.71 6.49
C GLY A 103 10.43 17.35 6.50
N LYS A 104 9.74 16.25 6.85
CA LYS A 104 10.34 14.92 7.06
C LYS A 104 9.80 13.89 6.07
N ILE A 105 10.67 13.35 5.23
CA ILE A 105 10.32 12.24 4.31
C ILE A 105 10.31 10.90 5.07
N LEU A 106 11.30 10.64 5.91
CA LEU A 106 11.38 9.45 6.76
C LEU A 106 11.23 9.85 8.22
N VAL A 107 10.61 9.01 9.05
CA VAL A 107 10.62 9.22 10.50
C VAL A 107 12.06 8.96 10.95
N GLY A 108 12.76 10.01 11.37
CA GLY A 108 14.10 9.88 11.95
C GLY A 108 14.07 9.06 13.23
N ARG A 109 15.14 8.27 13.46
CA ARG A 109 15.36 7.50 14.69
C ARG A 109 15.13 8.40 15.92
N PRO A 110 14.55 7.90 17.03
CA PRO A 110 14.56 8.63 18.30
C PRO A 110 15.98 9.14 18.58
N LYS A 111 16.09 10.38 19.06
CA LYS A 111 17.36 10.90 19.54
C LYS A 111 17.72 10.04 20.75
N ASP A 112 18.80 9.28 20.66
CA ASP A 112 19.31 8.49 21.77
C ASP A 112 19.63 9.48 22.91
N GLU A 113 18.88 9.43 24.02
CA GLU A 113 19.04 10.26 25.22
C GLU A 113 20.17 9.72 26.13
N ASP A 114 21.31 9.31 25.59
CA ASP A 114 22.36 8.59 26.37
C ASP A 114 23.79 9.10 26.10
N GLU A 115 24.02 10.42 25.96
CA GLU A 115 25.40 10.95 25.99
C GLU A 115 25.55 12.31 26.68
N ASP A 116 24.72 12.56 27.69
CA ASP A 116 24.75 13.81 28.49
C ASP A 116 25.17 13.55 29.95
N ASP A 117 25.23 12.30 30.41
CA ASP A 117 25.35 11.94 31.83
C ASP A 117 26.57 11.05 32.16
N VAL A 118 27.67 11.23 31.42
CA VAL A 118 29.00 10.73 31.84
C VAL A 118 29.97 11.91 31.88
N LEU A 119 29.84 12.68 32.97
CA LEU A 119 30.93 13.46 33.54
C LEU A 119 31.92 12.54 34.28
#